data_AF-A0A3S0F5P7-F1
#
_entry.id   AF-A0A3S0F5P7-F1
#
_cell.length_a   1.000
_cell.length_b   1.000
_cell.length_c   1.000
_cell.angle_alpha   90.00
_cell.angle_beta   90.00
_cell.angle_gamma   90.00
#
_symmetry.space_group_name_H-M   'P 1'
#
loop_
_entity.id
_entity.type
_entity.pdbx_description
1 polymer ?
#
loop_
_entity_poly.entity_id
_entity_poly.type
_entity_poly.pdbx_seq_one_letter_code
_entity_poly.pdbx_strand_id
1 'polypeptide(L)'
;MNALPLSKLLNRRATAALAVLFALSGCASFGRHSVLPPVTAHIPQLLKQACSSVVTIPERDLTEADVARLWATDRQSLLICARRHGALAKAASVLEAK
;
A
#
# COMPACT_ATOMS: atom_id res chain seq x y z
N MET A 1 2.80 68.80 -33.03
CA MET A 1 1.88 68.40 -31.94
C MET A 1 1.11 67.17 -32.42
N ASN A 2 1.54 65.96 -32.06
CA ASN A 2 0.92 64.71 -32.51
C ASN A 2 -0.04 64.21 -31.43
N ALA A 3 -1.34 64.38 -31.64
CA ALA A 3 -2.37 63.80 -30.80
C ALA A 3 -2.57 62.32 -31.20
N LEU A 4 -2.27 61.39 -30.29
CA LEU A 4 -2.59 59.98 -30.49
C LEU A 4 -4.11 59.75 -30.35
N PRO A 5 -4.74 58.94 -31.21
CA PRO A 5 -6.19 58.76 -31.22
C PRO A 5 -6.68 57.93 -30.01
N LEU A 6 -7.60 58.51 -29.24
CA LEU A 6 -8.25 57.97 -28.03
C LEU A 6 -8.88 56.57 -28.24
N SER A 7 -9.26 56.22 -29.48
CA SER A 7 -9.90 54.95 -29.84
C SER A 7 -9.00 53.72 -29.66
N LYS A 8 -7.67 53.87 -29.80
CA LYS A 8 -6.70 52.77 -29.58
C LYS A 8 -6.51 52.43 -28.10
N LEU A 9 -6.72 53.40 -27.21
CA LEU A 9 -6.60 53.22 -25.77
C LEU A 9 -7.82 52.49 -25.16
N LEU A 10 -9.02 52.71 -25.71
CA LEU A 10 -10.24 52.03 -25.26
C LEU A 10 -10.24 50.54 -25.63
N ASN A 11 -9.76 50.20 -26.83
CA ASN A 11 -9.70 48.83 -27.34
C ASN A 11 -8.65 47.96 -26.61
N ARG A 12 -7.53 48.56 -26.18
CA ARG A 12 -6.51 47.88 -25.35
C ARG A 12 -6.98 47.58 -23.92
N ARG A 13 -7.85 48.42 -23.36
CA ARG A 13 -8.40 48.23 -22.00
C ARG A 13 -9.47 47.14 -21.97
N ALA A 14 -10.32 47.08 -23.00
CA ALA A 14 -11.37 46.06 -23.11
C ALA A 14 -10.79 44.64 -23.29
N THR A 15 -9.73 44.49 -24.10
CA THR A 15 -9.05 43.21 -24.33
C THR A 15 -8.29 42.72 -23.10
N ALA A 16 -7.63 43.62 -22.36
CA ALA A 16 -6.97 43.28 -21.11
C ALA A 16 -7.97 42.85 -20.02
N ALA A 17 -9.12 43.52 -19.92
CA ALA A 17 -10.16 43.15 -18.95
C ALA A 17 -10.77 41.77 -19.23
N LEU A 18 -10.98 41.44 -20.51
CA LEU A 18 -11.53 40.14 -20.91
C LEU A 18 -10.55 38.98 -20.62
N ALA A 19 -9.25 39.18 -20.84
CA ALA A 19 -8.22 38.18 -20.56
C ALA A 19 -8.05 37.90 -19.06
N VAL A 20 -8.20 38.91 -18.21
CA VAL A 20 -8.16 38.76 -16.74
C VAL A 20 -9.36 37.95 -16.23
N LEU A 21 -10.55 38.16 -16.80
CA LEU A 21 -11.76 37.42 -16.41
C LEU A 21 -11.68 35.92 -16.76
N PHE A 22 -11.07 35.56 -17.90
CA PHE A 22 -10.85 34.15 -18.27
C PHE A 22 -9.78 33.44 -17.43
N ALA A 23 -8.80 34.17 -16.89
CA ALA A 23 -7.77 33.59 -16.03
C ALA A 23 -8.28 33.25 -14.62
N LEU A 24 -9.37 33.90 -14.17
CA LEU A 24 -9.94 33.72 -12.83
C LEU A 24 -10.98 32.59 -12.74
N SER A 25 -11.48 32.07 -13.85
CA SER A 25 -12.52 31.01 -13.86
C SER A 25 -11.98 29.58 -13.76
N GLY A 26 -10.66 29.39 -13.57
CA GLY A 26 -10.01 28.07 -13.57
C GLY A 26 -10.00 27.31 -12.22
N CYS A 27 -10.44 27.91 -11.11
CA CYS A 27 -10.31 27.32 -9.78
C CYS A 27 -11.67 26.97 -9.12
N ALA A 28 -12.51 26.18 -9.79
CA ALA A 28 -13.71 25.65 -9.14
C ALA A 28 -14.03 24.25 -9.65
N SER A 29 -13.37 23.24 -9.07
CA SER A 29 -14.00 21.97 -8.66
C SER A 29 -12.93 20.95 -8.27
N PHE A 30 -12.37 21.09 -7.08
CA PHE A 30 -11.87 19.92 -6.36
C PHE A 30 -13.03 19.41 -5.51
N GLY A 31 -13.93 18.66 -6.14
CA GLY A 31 -14.90 17.83 -5.43
C GLY A 31 -14.13 16.76 -4.67
N ARG A 32 -13.59 17.10 -3.50
CA ARG A 32 -13.07 16.12 -2.56
C ARG A 32 -14.28 15.40 -1.98
N HIS A 33 -14.74 14.35 -2.65
CA HIS A 33 -15.51 13.33 -1.98
C HIS A 33 -14.60 12.79 -0.88
N SER A 34 -14.94 13.11 0.36
CA SER A 34 -14.30 12.54 1.53
C SER A 34 -14.76 11.09 1.62
N VAL A 35 -14.18 10.23 0.77
CA VAL A 35 -14.34 8.80 0.87
C VAL A 35 -13.72 8.43 2.20
N LEU A 36 -14.52 7.87 3.11
CA LEU A 36 -14.02 7.32 4.37
C LEU A 36 -12.80 6.46 4.03
N PRO A 37 -11.63 6.67 4.66
CA PRO A 37 -10.43 5.94 4.29
C PRO A 37 -10.75 4.44 4.32
N PRO A 38 -10.37 3.68 3.29
CA PRO A 38 -10.70 2.26 3.24
C PRO A 38 -10.16 1.61 4.51
N VAL A 39 -11.01 0.85 5.20
CA VAL A 39 -10.56 0.02 6.32
C VAL A 39 -9.59 -1.00 5.75
N THR A 40 -8.28 -0.73 5.90
CA THR A 40 -7.23 -1.64 5.47
C THR A 40 -7.37 -2.91 6.30
N ALA A 41 -7.69 -4.04 5.66
CA ALA A 41 -7.85 -5.28 6.41
C ALA A 41 -6.52 -5.62 7.09
N HIS A 42 -6.58 -5.89 8.39
CA HIS A 42 -5.40 -6.14 9.20
C HIS A 42 -5.02 -7.62 9.12
N ILE A 43 -3.83 -7.92 8.62
CA ILE A 43 -3.25 -9.27 8.71
C ILE A 43 -2.61 -9.43 10.11
N PRO A 44 -3.07 -10.40 10.93
CA PRO A 44 -2.52 -10.64 12.25
C PRO A 44 -1.01 -10.87 12.22
N GLN A 45 -0.27 -10.25 13.15
CA GLN A 45 1.19 -10.37 13.22
C GLN A 45 1.66 -11.81 13.43
N LEU A 46 0.86 -12.63 14.13
CA LEU A 46 1.13 -14.05 14.32
C LEU A 46 1.40 -14.73 12.98
N LEU A 47 0.62 -14.43 11.93
CA LEU A 47 0.76 -15.07 10.62
C LEU A 47 2.07 -14.74 9.90
N LYS A 48 2.71 -13.62 10.27
CA LYS A 48 3.95 -13.13 9.66
C LYS A 48 5.21 -13.62 10.39
N GLN A 49 5.05 -14.37 11.48
CA GLN A 49 6.18 -14.92 12.20
C GLN A 49 6.99 -15.86 11.31
N ALA A 50 8.30 -15.85 11.48
CA ALA A 50 9.20 -16.78 10.79
C ALA A 50 8.95 -18.24 11.24
N CYS A 51 9.22 -19.20 10.36
CA CYS A 51 9.25 -20.62 10.76
C CYS A 51 10.37 -20.86 11.78
N SER A 52 10.20 -21.87 12.62
CA SER A 52 11.30 -22.38 13.43
C SER A 52 12.44 -22.86 12.53
N SER A 53 13.67 -22.74 13.02
CA SER A 53 14.83 -23.36 12.37
C SER A 53 14.76 -24.89 12.48
N VAL A 54 15.59 -25.56 11.69
CA VAL A 54 15.83 -27.00 11.81
C VAL A 54 16.23 -27.34 13.24
N VAL A 55 15.77 -28.48 13.74
CA VAL A 55 16.14 -28.97 15.08
C VAL A 55 17.65 -29.21 15.15
N THR A 56 18.29 -28.75 16.24
CA THR A 56 19.73 -28.98 16.45
C THR A 56 19.97 -30.46 16.73
N ILE A 57 20.89 -31.06 15.96
CA ILE A 57 21.37 -32.42 16.21
C ILE A 57 22.51 -32.34 17.23
N PRO A 58 22.45 -33.10 18.34
CA PRO A 58 23.50 -33.07 19.35
C PRO A 58 24.75 -33.83 18.89
N GLU A 59 25.93 -33.35 19.31
CA GLU A 59 27.24 -33.97 19.05
C GLU A 59 27.47 -35.20 19.95
N ARG A 60 26.64 -36.23 19.77
CA ARG A 60 26.74 -37.54 20.42
C ARG A 60 26.07 -38.60 19.56
N ASP A 61 26.35 -39.87 19.85
CA ASP A 61 25.62 -40.97 19.23
C ASP A 61 24.13 -40.91 19.58
N LEU A 62 23.29 -41.03 18.56
CA LEU A 62 21.85 -41.01 18.70
C LEU A 62 21.31 -42.42 18.88
N THR A 63 20.43 -42.59 19.85
CA THR A 63 19.57 -43.77 19.92
C THR A 63 18.47 -43.67 18.86
N GLU A 64 17.84 -44.81 18.51
CA GLU A 64 16.67 -44.81 17.63
C GLU A 64 15.54 -43.91 18.19
N ALA A 65 15.34 -43.93 19.51
CA ALA A 65 14.37 -43.07 20.20
C ALA A 65 14.70 -41.58 20.04
N ASP A 66 15.99 -41.22 20.09
CA ASP A 66 16.42 -39.84 19.83
C ASP A 66 16.13 -39.40 18.40
N VAL A 67 16.42 -40.27 17.42
CA VAL A 67 16.13 -39.99 16.00
C VAL A 67 14.64 -39.77 15.81
N ALA A 68 13.80 -40.68 16.32
CA ALA A 68 12.35 -40.58 16.20
C ALA A 68 11.81 -39.29 16.83
N ARG A 69 12.31 -38.91 18.01
CA ARG A 69 11.91 -37.69 18.72
C ARG A 69 12.33 -36.42 17.97
N LEU A 70 13.58 -36.34 17.50
CA LEU A 70 14.09 -35.19 16.75
C LEU A 70 13.32 -35.01 15.45
N TRP A 71 13.07 -36.11 14.73
CA TRP A 71 12.26 -36.10 13.51
C TRP A 71 10.83 -35.64 13.75
N ALA A 72 10.15 -36.19 14.77
CA ALA A 72 8.80 -35.80 15.12
C ALA A 72 8.71 -34.30 15.46
N THR A 73 9.70 -33.79 16.21
CA THR A 73 9.79 -32.37 16.57
C THR A 73 9.93 -31.49 15.34
N ASP A 74 10.83 -31.84 14.43
CA ASP A 74 11.06 -31.09 13.20
C ASP A 74 9.79 -31.05 12.33
N ARG A 75 9.18 -32.22 12.07
CA ARG A 75 7.95 -32.29 11.24
C ARG A 75 6.78 -31.55 11.87
N GLN A 76 6.62 -31.60 13.19
CA GLN A 76 5.59 -30.83 13.87
C GLN A 76 5.79 -29.32 13.67
N SER A 77 7.04 -28.84 13.76
CA SER A 77 7.36 -27.43 13.53
C SER A 77 7.02 -27.00 12.09
N LEU A 78 7.35 -27.83 11.10
CA LEU A 78 7.04 -27.59 9.69
C LEU A 78 5.53 -27.55 9.44
N LEU A 79 4.76 -28.48 10.02
CA LEU A 79 3.30 -28.52 9.89
C LEU A 79 2.62 -27.28 10.51
N ILE A 80 3.15 -26.78 11.62
CA ILE A 80 2.65 -25.54 12.23
C ILE A 80 2.96 -24.35 11.30
N CYS A 81 4.19 -24.27 10.77
CA CYS A 81 4.55 -23.18 9.88
C CYS A 81 3.74 -23.20 8.58
N ALA A 82 3.57 -24.37 7.97
CA ALA A 82 2.79 -24.54 6.73
C ALA A 82 1.34 -24.08 6.91
N ARG A 83 0.69 -24.45 8.02
CA ARG A 83 -0.67 -23.98 8.35
C ARG A 83 -0.74 -22.46 8.46
N ARG A 84 0.24 -21.85 9.12
CA ARG A 84 0.33 -20.40 9.29
C ARG A 84 0.56 -19.67 7.98
N HIS A 85 1.48 -20.15 7.14
CA HIS A 85 1.75 -19.58 5.82
C HIS A 85 0.56 -19.75 4.86
N GLY A 86 -0.14 -20.88 4.92
CA GLY A 86 -1.38 -21.07 4.17
C GLY A 86 -2.46 -20.05 4.58
N ALA A 87 -2.62 -19.80 5.88
CA ALA A 87 -3.52 -18.76 6.37
C ALA A 87 -3.09 -17.35 5.95
N LEU A 88 -1.79 -17.05 5.98
CA LEU A 88 -1.24 -15.78 5.49
C LEU A 88 -1.53 -15.57 4.00
N ALA A 89 -1.27 -16.59 3.17
CA ALA A 89 -1.52 -16.54 1.73
C ALA A 89 -3.00 -16.29 1.43
N LYS A 90 -3.90 -16.97 2.15
CA LYS A 90 -5.35 -16.74 2.03
C LYS A 90 -5.77 -15.33 2.44
N ALA A 91 -5.15 -14.78 3.50
CA ALA A 91 -5.44 -13.41 3.92
C ALA A 91 -4.92 -12.37 2.90
N ALA A 92 -3.74 -12.62 2.33
CA ALA A 92 -3.15 -11.76 1.30
C ALA A 92 -4.00 -11.76 0.01
N SER A 93 -4.47 -12.92 -0.46
CA SER A 93 -5.26 -12.98 -1.69
C SER A 93 -6.58 -12.20 -1.59
N VAL A 94 -7.21 -12.13 -0.41
CA VAL A 94 -8.40 -11.30 -0.17
C VAL A 94 -8.09 -9.80 -0.29
N LEU A 95 -6.87 -9.38 0.05
CA LEU A 95 -6.44 -7.99 -0.09
C LEU A 95 -6.08 -7.66 -1.54
N GLU A 96 -5.44 -8.59 -2.25
CA GLU A 96 -5.02 -8.40 -3.65
C GLU A 96 -6.19 -8.43 -4.63
N ALA A 97 -7.29 -9.12 -4.29
CA ALA A 97 -8.49 -9.18 -5.13
C ALA A 97 -9.40 -7.93 -5.03
N LYS A 98 -9.00 -6.91 -4.26
CA LYS A 98 -9.70 -5.62 -4.11
C LYS A 98 -9.05 -4.53 -4.93
#